data_AF-A0A838GAP8-F1
#
_entry.id   AF-A0A838GAP8-F1
#
_cell.length_a   1.000
_cell.length_b   1.000
_cell.length_c   1.000
_cell.angle_alpha   90.00
_cell.angle_beta   90.00
_cell.angle_gamma   90.00
#
_symmetry.space_group_name_H-M   'P 1'
#
loop_
_entity.id
_entity.type
_entity.pdbx_description
1 polymer ?
#
loop_
_entity_poly.entity_id
_entity_poly.type
_entity_poly.pdbx_seq_one_letter_code
_entity_poly.pdbx_strand_id
1 'polypeptide(L)'
;MTTTQPQPHPRSRAVVAALVDAGFLDPARAAQADPGVSCALGAAPPGAGSLGRRMAEVAGYVGGAFVLGAGMLFFANSWSDLSLGQRVGLLLVISLVLVAAGGVLAATAGGRAALRSPSEAVRRRLTSVMLTGAAGSAAFGAGLLLGDRMDNQELGVMLAAGVGLVVALAGYLLAPTTVGQLGAAVAAFVMVPSGMSGLSSGDEFSAVLFGAIVLAIGVLWLLATGGGLWQEVLSGRVIGLTLALVGAQIPIVSEHEWVGYLLTGLVGVVAFGGYLVTRSWPYLTAGVIGLTVAVPEAVNDFSGGSFGAAGLLLLTGVTLLVAALLGLRLRQEVKHQQPA
;
A
#
# COMPACT_ATOMS: atom_id res chain seq x y z
N MET A 1 22.52 23.08 -49.14
CA MET A 1 21.73 22.88 -47.91
C MET A 1 22.70 22.90 -46.73
N THR A 2 22.87 24.07 -46.11
CA THR A 2 23.72 24.29 -44.93
C THR A 2 22.88 24.01 -43.69
N THR A 3 23.11 22.87 -43.05
CA THR A 3 22.54 22.54 -41.74
C THR A 3 23.17 23.45 -40.68
N THR A 4 22.45 24.50 -40.29
CA THR A 4 22.77 25.29 -39.10
C THR A 4 22.68 24.39 -37.87
N GLN A 5 23.84 23.93 -37.39
CA GLN A 5 23.92 23.26 -36.09
C GLN A 5 23.46 24.23 -34.99
N PRO A 6 22.60 23.79 -34.06
CA PRO A 6 22.12 24.63 -32.97
C PRO A 6 23.30 25.09 -32.12
N GLN A 7 23.43 26.40 -31.93
CA GLN A 7 24.47 27.00 -31.09
C GLN A 7 24.32 26.51 -29.63
N PRO A 8 25.37 25.95 -29.02
CA PRO A 8 25.30 25.48 -27.63
C PRO A 8 24.99 26.59 -26.65
N HIS A 9 24.22 26.27 -25.59
CA HIS A 9 23.84 27.22 -24.55
C HIS A 9 25.07 27.73 -23.77
N PRO A 10 25.14 29.02 -23.42
CA PRO A 10 26.31 29.59 -22.73
C PRO A 10 26.61 28.94 -21.37
N ARG A 11 25.60 28.37 -20.70
CA ARG A 11 25.77 27.62 -19.45
C ARG A 11 26.41 26.24 -19.63
N SER A 12 26.14 25.53 -20.74
CA SER A 12 26.75 24.22 -20.98
C SER A 12 28.26 24.37 -21.24
N ARG A 13 28.63 25.37 -22.05
CA ARG A 13 30.04 25.69 -22.33
C ARG A 13 30.83 26.00 -21.06
N ALA A 14 30.26 26.75 -20.13
CA ALA A 14 30.91 27.07 -18.86
C ALA A 14 31.13 25.82 -17.98
N VAL A 15 30.18 24.89 -17.95
CA VAL A 15 30.30 23.64 -17.18
C VAL A 15 31.27 22.67 -17.84
N VAL A 16 31.23 22.53 -19.17
CA VAL A 16 32.20 21.72 -19.91
C VAL A 16 33.62 22.27 -19.73
N ALA A 17 33.81 23.60 -19.80
CA ALA A 17 35.10 24.23 -19.54
C ALA A 17 35.60 23.96 -18.10
N ALA A 18 34.72 24.08 -17.10
CA ALA A 18 35.07 23.77 -15.72
C ALA A 18 35.44 22.28 -15.49
N LEU A 19 34.79 21.36 -16.21
CA LEU A 19 35.11 19.92 -16.14
C LEU A 19 36.45 19.59 -16.81
N VAL A 20 36.82 20.32 -17.87
CA VAL A 20 38.14 20.22 -18.51
C VAL A 20 39.22 20.80 -17.60
N ASP A 21 39.00 21.99 -17.04
CA ASP A 21 39.95 22.65 -16.12
C ASP A 21 40.20 21.83 -14.85
N ALA A 22 39.18 21.13 -14.35
CA ALA A 22 39.29 20.25 -13.19
C ALA A 22 39.86 18.85 -13.53
N GLY A 23 40.20 18.58 -14.79
CA GLY A 23 40.80 17.31 -15.23
C GLY A 23 39.82 16.13 -15.31
N PHE A 24 38.51 16.38 -15.18
CA PHE A 24 37.48 15.33 -15.26
C PHE A 24 37.03 15.03 -16.69
N LEU A 25 37.37 15.89 -17.66
CA LEU A 25 37.04 15.73 -19.07
C LEU A 25 38.27 16.00 -19.95
N ASP A 26 38.58 15.08 -20.85
CA ASP A 26 39.63 15.27 -21.87
C ASP A 26 39.27 16.45 -22.79
N PRO A 27 40.16 17.45 -22.97
CA PRO A 27 39.92 18.60 -23.85
C PRO A 27 39.53 18.20 -25.27
N ALA A 28 40.06 17.09 -25.79
CA ALA A 28 39.74 16.60 -27.14
C ALA A 28 38.28 16.12 -27.28
N ARG A 29 37.61 15.83 -26.15
CA ARG A 29 36.21 15.36 -26.09
C ARG A 29 35.21 16.44 -25.68
N ALA A 30 35.67 17.66 -25.42
CA ALA A 30 34.80 18.76 -24.96
C ALA A 30 33.63 19.04 -25.91
N ALA A 31 33.87 19.03 -27.23
CA ALA A 31 32.83 19.25 -28.24
C ALA A 31 31.76 18.14 -28.29
N GLN A 32 32.11 16.91 -27.89
CA GLN A 32 31.19 15.77 -27.85
C GLN A 32 30.37 15.71 -26.56
N ALA A 33 30.89 16.28 -25.47
CA ALA A 33 30.21 16.32 -24.18
C ALA A 33 29.17 17.45 -24.07
N ASP A 34 29.32 18.52 -24.86
CA ASP A 34 28.46 19.71 -24.82
C ASP A 34 26.95 19.42 -25.03
N PRO A 35 26.52 18.52 -25.94
CA PRO A 35 25.12 18.12 -26.08
C PRO A 35 24.57 17.35 -24.87
N GLY A 36 25.39 16.47 -24.28
CA GLY A 36 25.02 15.67 -23.11
C GLY A 36 24.89 16.54 -21.85
N VAL A 37 25.84 17.47 -21.66
CA VAL A 37 25.81 18.45 -20.56
C VAL A 37 24.68 19.46 -20.76
N SER A 38 24.42 19.91 -21.99
CA SER A 38 23.24 20.73 -22.32
C SER A 38 21.94 20.01 -22.01
N CYS A 39 21.84 18.72 -22.31
CA CYS A 39 20.67 17.89 -21.98
C CYS A 39 20.51 17.72 -20.47
N ALA A 40 21.60 17.44 -19.73
CA ALA A 40 21.58 17.27 -18.28
C ALA A 40 21.30 18.59 -17.52
N LEU A 41 21.83 19.72 -17.98
CA LEU A 41 21.57 21.05 -17.41
C LEU A 41 20.20 21.60 -17.82
N GLY A 42 19.72 21.25 -19.02
CA GLY A 42 18.36 21.52 -19.48
C GLY A 42 17.33 20.65 -18.76
N ALA A 43 17.73 19.46 -18.32
CA ALA A 43 17.02 18.61 -17.36
C ALA A 43 17.20 19.11 -15.92
N ALA A 44 17.13 20.43 -15.72
CA ALA A 44 16.94 20.99 -14.39
C ALA A 44 15.76 20.25 -13.71
N PRO A 45 15.86 19.91 -12.41
CA PRO A 45 14.74 19.30 -11.70
C PRO A 45 13.49 20.17 -11.92
N PRO A 46 12.31 19.59 -12.20
CA PRO A 46 11.09 20.35 -12.43
C PRO A 46 10.72 21.13 -11.17
N GLY A 47 11.27 22.34 -11.04
CA GLY A 47 11.49 22.95 -9.72
C GLY A 47 11.47 24.46 -9.73
N ALA A 48 10.70 25.08 -10.64
CA ALA A 48 10.12 26.41 -10.47
C ALA A 48 9.02 26.58 -11.54
N GLY A 49 7.97 25.75 -11.46
CA GLY A 49 6.75 26.06 -12.21
C GLY A 49 6.29 27.47 -11.83
N SER A 50 5.90 28.26 -12.83
CA SER A 50 5.34 29.60 -12.62
C SER A 50 4.30 29.57 -11.50
N LEU A 51 4.14 30.67 -10.76
CA LEU A 51 3.15 30.78 -9.70
C LEU A 51 1.78 30.23 -10.16
N GLY A 52 1.42 30.49 -11.42
CA GLY A 52 0.22 29.95 -12.06
C GLY A 52 0.13 28.42 -12.09
N ARG A 53 1.22 27.68 -12.32
CA ARG A 53 1.22 26.21 -12.29
C ARG A 53 0.99 25.68 -10.87
N ARG A 54 1.64 26.27 -9.86
CA ARG A 54 1.41 25.90 -8.45
C ARG A 54 -0.01 26.25 -8.01
N MET A 55 -0.52 27.42 -8.40
CA MET A 55 -1.90 27.80 -8.11
C MET A 55 -2.90 26.90 -8.83
N ALA A 56 -2.64 26.47 -10.05
CA ALA A 56 -3.49 25.51 -10.77
C ALA A 56 -3.49 24.13 -10.09
N GLU A 57 -2.34 23.68 -9.58
CA GLU A 57 -2.22 22.43 -8.82
C GLU A 57 -2.98 22.50 -7.49
N VAL A 58 -2.80 23.58 -6.73
CA VAL A 58 -3.55 23.83 -5.48
C VAL A 58 -5.05 23.96 -5.76
N ALA A 59 -5.44 24.72 -6.78
CA ALA A 59 -6.84 24.86 -7.18
C ALA A 59 -7.45 23.51 -7.61
N GLY A 60 -6.67 22.65 -8.27
CA GLY A 60 -7.07 21.29 -8.61
C GLY A 60 -7.31 20.43 -7.37
N TYR A 61 -6.41 20.46 -6.39
CA TYR A 61 -6.58 19.71 -5.14
C TYR A 61 -7.74 20.22 -4.29
N VAL A 62 -7.85 21.55 -4.14
CA VAL A 62 -8.93 22.19 -3.38
C VAL A 62 -10.27 21.96 -4.06
N GLY A 63 -10.34 22.14 -5.38
CA GLY A 63 -11.54 21.86 -6.18
C GLY A 63 -11.96 20.40 -6.08
N GLY A 64 -11.01 19.46 -6.19
CA GLY A 64 -11.27 18.03 -6.00
C GLY A 64 -11.82 17.71 -4.60
N ALA A 65 -11.23 18.29 -3.55
CA ALA A 65 -11.71 18.12 -2.18
C ALA A 65 -13.13 18.68 -1.98
N PHE A 66 -13.44 19.84 -2.54
CA PHE A 66 -14.80 20.40 -2.49
C PHE A 66 -15.82 19.55 -3.26
N VAL A 67 -15.47 19.03 -4.43
CA VAL A 67 -16.36 18.13 -5.20
C VAL A 67 -16.62 16.84 -4.42
N LEU A 68 -15.58 16.24 -3.83
CA LEU A 68 -15.73 15.05 -2.98
C LEU A 68 -16.58 15.35 -1.73
N GLY A 69 -16.33 16.47 -1.06
CA GLY A 69 -17.07 16.90 0.12
C GLY A 69 -18.54 17.19 -0.18
N ALA A 70 -18.82 17.92 -1.25
CA ALA A 70 -20.18 18.21 -1.70
C ALA A 70 -20.92 16.93 -2.11
N GLY A 71 -20.24 16.03 -2.84
CA GLY A 71 -20.77 14.71 -3.17
C GLY A 71 -21.12 13.94 -1.90
N MET A 72 -20.20 13.83 -0.95
CA MET A 72 -20.41 13.08 0.29
C MET A 72 -21.53 13.68 1.16
N LEU A 73 -21.63 15.01 1.23
CA LEU A 73 -22.72 15.68 1.94
C LEU A 73 -24.07 15.46 1.25
N PHE A 74 -24.11 15.53 -0.07
CA PHE A 74 -25.31 15.20 -0.85
C PHE A 74 -25.73 13.75 -0.61
N PHE A 75 -24.80 12.80 -0.69
CA PHE A 75 -25.05 11.40 -0.36
C PHE A 75 -25.58 11.26 1.06
N ALA A 76 -24.92 11.84 2.06
CA ALA A 76 -25.35 11.74 3.45
C ALA A 76 -26.78 12.25 3.68
N ASN A 77 -27.16 13.36 3.03
CA ASN A 77 -28.47 13.97 3.20
C ASN A 77 -29.58 13.26 2.40
N SER A 78 -29.27 12.68 1.24
CA SER A 78 -30.27 12.03 0.39
C SER A 78 -30.35 10.51 0.59
N TRP A 79 -29.35 9.89 1.24
CA TRP A 79 -29.27 8.42 1.32
C TRP A 79 -30.50 7.79 1.96
N SER A 80 -30.98 8.35 3.08
CA SER A 80 -32.16 7.86 3.79
C SER A 80 -33.41 7.86 2.92
N ASP A 81 -33.52 8.83 2.02
CA ASP A 81 -34.72 9.06 1.20
C ASP A 81 -34.74 8.19 -0.06
N LEU A 82 -33.59 7.63 -0.46
CA LEU A 82 -33.51 6.71 -1.57
C LEU A 82 -34.04 5.32 -1.17
N SER A 83 -34.93 4.78 -2.01
CA SER A 83 -35.28 3.36 -1.96
C SER A 83 -34.06 2.48 -2.18
N LEU A 84 -34.12 1.22 -1.73
CA LEU A 84 -33.03 0.25 -1.94
C LEU A 84 -32.63 0.14 -3.42
N GLY A 85 -33.61 0.05 -4.32
CA GLY A 85 -33.36 -0.02 -5.76
C GLY A 85 -32.61 1.20 -6.30
N GLN A 86 -32.91 2.39 -5.80
CA GLN A 86 -32.18 3.61 -6.16
C GLN A 86 -30.75 3.61 -5.59
N ARG A 87 -30.54 3.16 -4.35
CA ARG A 87 -29.20 3.06 -3.74
C ARG A 87 -28.31 2.07 -4.50
N VAL A 88 -28.83 0.87 -4.79
CA VAL A 88 -28.12 -0.17 -5.56
C VAL A 88 -27.87 0.29 -6.99
N GLY A 89 -28.89 0.86 -7.65
CA GLY A 89 -28.77 1.39 -9.01
C GLY A 89 -27.72 2.48 -9.13
N LEU A 90 -27.68 3.42 -8.17
CA LEU A 90 -26.70 4.50 -8.13
C LEU A 90 -25.27 3.97 -7.96
N LEU A 91 -25.04 3.03 -7.04
CA LEU A 91 -23.72 2.42 -6.85
C LEU A 91 -23.27 1.60 -8.06
N LEU A 92 -24.19 0.90 -8.72
CA LEU A 92 -23.91 0.16 -9.94
C LEU A 92 -23.54 1.11 -11.09
N VAL A 93 -24.26 2.22 -11.27
CA VAL A 93 -23.93 3.25 -12.25
C VAL A 93 -22.55 3.85 -11.97
N ILE A 94 -22.24 4.21 -10.72
CA ILE A 94 -20.92 4.72 -10.33
C ILE A 94 -19.84 3.70 -10.65
N SER A 95 -20.04 2.43 -10.30
CA SER A 95 -19.08 1.36 -10.59
C SER A 95 -18.83 1.24 -12.09
N LEU A 96 -19.88 1.19 -12.92
CA LEU A 96 -19.76 1.10 -14.37
C LEU A 96 -19.06 2.32 -15.00
N VAL A 97 -19.38 3.53 -14.53
CA VAL A 97 -18.73 4.77 -15.00
C VAL A 97 -17.24 4.75 -14.66
N LEU A 98 -16.87 4.32 -13.45
CA LEU A 98 -15.47 4.21 -13.04
C LEU A 98 -14.71 3.12 -13.82
N VAL A 99 -15.34 1.97 -14.08
CA VAL A 99 -14.77 0.93 -14.96
C VAL A 99 -14.56 1.47 -16.38
N ALA A 100 -15.56 2.14 -16.94
CA ALA A 100 -15.48 2.72 -18.28
C ALA A 100 -14.38 3.79 -18.36
N ALA A 101 -14.31 4.71 -17.39
CA ALA A 101 -13.27 5.73 -17.33
C ALA A 101 -11.86 5.11 -17.21
N GLY A 102 -11.69 4.12 -16.34
CA GLY A 102 -10.44 3.37 -16.20
C GLY A 102 -10.06 2.64 -17.49
N GLY A 103 -11.03 2.02 -18.17
CA GLY A 103 -10.86 1.33 -19.45
C GLY A 103 -10.47 2.26 -20.59
N VAL A 104 -11.10 3.43 -20.70
CA VAL A 104 -10.75 4.46 -21.70
C VAL A 104 -9.33 5.00 -21.45
N LEU A 105 -8.95 5.26 -20.21
CA LEU A 105 -7.59 5.67 -19.86
C LEU A 105 -6.56 4.59 -20.23
N ALA A 106 -6.89 3.32 -20.01
CA ALA A 106 -6.03 2.20 -20.40
C ALA A 106 -5.93 2.03 -21.92
N ALA A 107 -7.04 2.21 -22.65
CA ALA A 107 -7.09 2.10 -24.10
C ALA A 107 -6.30 3.23 -24.79
N THR A 108 -6.48 4.48 -24.32
CA THR A 108 -5.76 5.65 -24.86
C THR A 108 -4.26 5.62 -24.59
N ALA A 109 -3.81 4.86 -23.58
CA ALA A 109 -2.39 4.62 -23.33
C ALA A 109 -1.76 3.61 -24.30
N GLY A 110 -2.52 2.97 -25.20
CA GLY A 110 -2.05 1.89 -26.08
C GLY A 110 -2.27 0.48 -25.51
N GLY A 111 -3.16 0.35 -24.52
CA GLY A 111 -3.54 -0.93 -23.92
C GLY A 111 -2.72 -1.34 -22.69
N ARG A 112 -2.94 -2.58 -22.24
CA ARG A 112 -2.42 -3.10 -20.95
C ARG A 112 -0.89 -3.12 -20.87
N ALA A 113 -0.20 -3.43 -21.97
CA ALA A 113 1.25 -3.50 -21.99
C ALA A 113 1.87 -2.09 -21.90
N ALA A 114 1.31 -1.14 -22.65
CA ALA A 114 1.78 0.24 -22.64
C ALA A 114 1.51 0.94 -21.30
N LEU A 115 0.37 0.67 -20.66
CA LEU A 115 0.05 1.22 -19.33
C LEU A 115 1.04 0.79 -18.24
N ARG A 116 1.74 -0.34 -18.42
CA ARG A 116 2.78 -0.80 -17.49
C ARG A 116 4.12 -0.07 -17.66
N SER A 117 4.30 0.66 -18.76
CA SER A 117 5.49 1.48 -18.99
C SER A 117 5.68 2.54 -17.89
N PRO A 118 6.92 2.84 -17.46
CA PRO A 118 7.21 3.95 -16.55
C PRO A 118 6.71 5.31 -17.06
N SER A 119 6.65 5.50 -18.39
CA SER A 119 6.15 6.74 -19.01
C SER A 119 4.68 7.02 -18.70
N GLU A 120 3.88 5.97 -18.47
CA GLU A 120 2.45 6.06 -18.20
C GLU A 120 2.10 5.93 -16.71
N ALA A 121 3.07 6.16 -15.80
CA ALA A 121 2.87 5.98 -14.37
C ALA A 121 1.69 6.78 -13.80
N VAL A 122 1.46 8.01 -14.31
CA VAL A 122 0.32 8.85 -13.90
C VAL A 122 -1.00 8.23 -14.35
N ARG A 123 -1.12 7.82 -15.61
CA ARG A 123 -2.32 7.16 -16.13
C ARG A 123 -2.58 5.84 -15.41
N ARG A 124 -1.55 5.03 -15.18
CA ARG A 124 -1.65 3.77 -14.42
C ARG A 124 -2.23 3.99 -13.02
N ARG A 125 -1.76 5.03 -12.31
CA ARG A 125 -2.29 5.40 -10.99
C ARG A 125 -3.75 5.83 -11.06
N LEU A 126 -4.10 6.72 -11.99
CA LEU A 126 -5.48 7.17 -12.18
C LEU A 126 -6.41 5.99 -12.53
N THR A 127 -6.03 5.14 -13.49
CA THR A 127 -6.78 3.93 -13.84
C THR A 127 -6.95 3.03 -12.62
N SER A 128 -5.90 2.79 -11.84
CA SER A 128 -5.99 1.94 -10.65
C SER A 128 -6.91 2.53 -9.58
N VAL A 129 -6.90 3.85 -9.35
CA VAL A 129 -7.82 4.52 -8.42
C VAL A 129 -9.27 4.36 -8.88
N MET A 130 -9.54 4.59 -10.17
CA MET A 130 -10.89 4.42 -10.74
C MET A 130 -11.37 2.97 -10.58
N LEU A 131 -10.55 1.98 -10.93
CA LEU A 131 -10.92 0.56 -10.83
C LEU A 131 -11.06 0.10 -9.37
N THR A 132 -10.28 0.65 -8.44
CA THR A 132 -10.44 0.37 -7.01
C THR A 132 -11.72 0.99 -6.46
N GLY A 133 -12.05 2.22 -6.86
CA GLY A 133 -13.32 2.85 -6.55
C GLY A 133 -14.50 2.06 -7.11
N ALA A 134 -14.38 1.55 -8.35
CA ALA A 134 -15.40 0.68 -8.95
C ALA A 134 -15.61 -0.60 -8.15
N ALA A 135 -14.53 -1.23 -7.67
CA ALA A 135 -14.59 -2.40 -6.81
C ALA A 135 -15.31 -2.10 -5.48
N GLY A 136 -14.99 -0.98 -4.84
CA GLY A 136 -15.67 -0.53 -3.62
C GLY A 136 -17.17 -0.28 -3.84
N SER A 137 -17.53 0.43 -4.92
CA SER A 137 -18.94 0.69 -5.26
C SER A 137 -19.70 -0.60 -5.61
N ALA A 138 -19.07 -1.54 -6.32
CA ALA A 138 -19.65 -2.84 -6.65
C ALA A 138 -19.88 -3.69 -5.38
N ALA A 139 -18.88 -3.74 -4.49
CA ALA A 139 -18.99 -4.44 -3.21
C ALA A 139 -20.11 -3.84 -2.36
N PHE A 140 -20.16 -2.51 -2.23
CA PHE A 140 -21.18 -1.86 -1.42
C PHE A 140 -22.58 -2.06 -1.99
N GLY A 141 -22.75 -1.94 -3.31
CA GLY A 141 -24.02 -2.18 -3.99
C GLY A 141 -24.49 -3.64 -3.82
N ALA A 142 -23.57 -4.60 -3.96
CA ALA A 142 -23.85 -6.00 -3.68
C ALA A 142 -24.23 -6.23 -2.21
N GLY A 143 -23.56 -5.58 -1.27
CA GLY A 143 -23.85 -5.67 0.16
C GLY A 143 -25.25 -5.18 0.52
N LEU A 144 -25.69 -4.05 -0.04
CA LEU A 144 -27.05 -3.55 0.14
C LEU A 144 -28.09 -4.50 -0.44
N LEU A 145 -27.86 -5.01 -1.65
CA LEU A 145 -28.80 -5.91 -2.32
C LEU A 145 -28.89 -7.26 -1.59
N LEU A 146 -27.76 -7.83 -1.19
CA LEU A 146 -27.72 -9.13 -0.52
C LEU A 146 -28.20 -9.04 0.93
N GLY A 147 -27.88 -7.95 1.64
CA GLY A 147 -28.38 -7.73 3.00
C GLY A 147 -29.89 -7.59 3.10
N ASP A 148 -30.57 -7.13 2.04
CA ASP A 148 -32.03 -7.10 1.96
C ASP A 148 -32.65 -8.45 1.57
N ARG A 149 -31.94 -9.24 0.75
CA ARG A 149 -32.47 -10.47 0.16
C ARG A 149 -32.12 -11.75 0.93
N MET A 150 -31.11 -11.72 1.77
CA MET A 150 -30.62 -12.89 2.49
C MET A 150 -30.90 -12.75 3.98
N ASP A 151 -31.49 -13.79 4.57
CA ASP A 151 -31.72 -13.83 6.03
C ASP A 151 -30.39 -13.86 6.80
N ASN A 152 -29.34 -14.42 6.20
CA ASN A 152 -27.99 -14.45 6.76
C ASN A 152 -27.18 -13.24 6.26
N GLN A 153 -27.25 -12.14 7.03
CA GLN A 153 -26.56 -10.88 6.71
C GLN A 153 -25.04 -11.06 6.53
N GLU A 154 -24.42 -11.90 7.35
CA GLU A 154 -22.97 -12.16 7.31
C GLU A 154 -22.53 -12.81 6.00
N LEU A 155 -23.29 -13.81 5.54
CA LEU A 155 -23.06 -14.43 4.24
C LEU A 155 -23.25 -13.41 3.10
N GLY A 156 -24.24 -12.50 3.22
CA GLY A 156 -24.42 -11.39 2.30
C GLY A 156 -23.20 -10.45 2.22
N VAL A 157 -22.61 -10.10 3.37
CA VAL A 157 -21.39 -9.29 3.46
C VAL A 157 -20.19 -10.04 2.88
N MET A 158 -20.05 -11.34 3.15
CA MET A 158 -18.99 -12.18 2.57
C MET A 158 -19.05 -12.14 1.03
N LEU A 159 -20.22 -12.41 0.45
CA LEU A 159 -20.40 -12.42 -1.01
C LEU A 159 -20.15 -11.04 -1.61
N ALA A 160 -20.62 -9.98 -0.96
CA ALA A 160 -20.37 -8.59 -1.37
C ALA A 160 -18.88 -8.23 -1.37
N ALA A 161 -18.15 -8.60 -0.31
CA ALA A 161 -16.70 -8.44 -0.23
C ALA A 161 -15.99 -9.30 -1.29
N GLY A 162 -16.50 -10.50 -1.60
CA GLY A 162 -16.04 -11.35 -2.70
C GLY A 162 -16.17 -10.68 -4.06
N VAL A 163 -17.31 -10.03 -4.35
CA VAL A 163 -17.48 -9.20 -5.56
C VAL A 163 -16.44 -8.10 -5.61
N GLY A 164 -16.25 -7.37 -4.50
CA GLY A 164 -15.21 -6.35 -4.36
C GLY A 164 -13.81 -6.88 -4.64
N LEU A 165 -13.47 -8.05 -4.09
CA LEU A 165 -12.17 -8.69 -4.26
C LEU A 165 -11.92 -9.07 -5.72
N VAL A 166 -12.90 -9.68 -6.39
CA VAL A 166 -12.79 -10.07 -7.80
C VAL A 166 -12.59 -8.83 -8.69
N VAL A 167 -13.38 -7.77 -8.48
CA VAL A 167 -13.26 -6.52 -9.26
C VAL A 167 -11.93 -5.81 -8.96
N ALA A 168 -11.49 -5.78 -7.70
CA ALA A 168 -10.22 -5.18 -7.31
C ALA A 168 -9.01 -5.93 -7.91
N LEU A 169 -9.03 -7.27 -7.90
CA LEU A 169 -8.00 -8.10 -8.53
C LEU A 169 -8.00 -7.92 -10.05
N ALA A 170 -9.16 -7.92 -10.70
CA ALA A 170 -9.26 -7.63 -12.13
C ALA A 170 -8.71 -6.23 -12.46
N GLY A 171 -9.02 -5.23 -11.62
CA GLY A 171 -8.50 -3.87 -11.73
C GLY A 171 -6.98 -3.80 -11.55
N TYR A 172 -6.44 -4.53 -10.57
CA TYR A 172 -5.01 -4.64 -10.35
C TYR A 172 -4.28 -5.31 -11.52
N LEU A 173 -4.86 -6.36 -12.12
CA LEU A 173 -4.31 -7.01 -13.31
C LEU A 173 -4.29 -6.08 -14.54
N LEU A 174 -5.16 -5.08 -14.60
CA LEU A 174 -5.16 -4.05 -15.64
C LEU A 174 -4.14 -2.94 -15.35
N ALA A 175 -4.15 -2.41 -14.14
CA ALA A 175 -3.32 -1.28 -13.72
C ALA A 175 -2.68 -1.58 -12.35
N PRO A 176 -1.59 -2.37 -12.33
CA PRO A 176 -0.94 -2.79 -11.08
C PRO A 176 -0.35 -1.57 -10.37
N THR A 177 -0.90 -1.26 -9.20
CA THR A 177 -0.41 -0.22 -8.28
C THR A 177 -0.72 -0.57 -6.83
N THR A 178 -0.08 0.12 -5.89
CA THR A 178 -0.34 0.00 -4.45
C THR A 178 -1.82 0.18 -4.09
N VAL A 179 -2.56 1.06 -4.78
CA VAL A 179 -3.97 1.34 -4.47
C VAL A 179 -4.84 0.13 -4.79
N GLY A 180 -4.66 -0.47 -5.97
CA GLY A 180 -5.39 -1.70 -6.34
C GLY A 180 -5.05 -2.88 -5.44
N GLN A 181 -3.78 -2.99 -5.05
CA GLN A 181 -3.33 -4.01 -4.10
C GLN A 181 -3.96 -3.84 -2.72
N LEU A 182 -4.02 -2.60 -2.21
CA LEU A 182 -4.69 -2.28 -0.95
C LEU A 182 -6.20 -2.54 -1.03
N GLY A 183 -6.84 -2.19 -2.14
CA GLY A 183 -8.26 -2.47 -2.36
C GLY A 183 -8.57 -3.97 -2.30
N ALA A 184 -7.74 -4.80 -2.95
CA ALA A 184 -7.85 -6.25 -2.85
C ALA A 184 -7.61 -6.76 -1.42
N ALA A 185 -6.64 -6.19 -0.71
CA ALA A 185 -6.34 -6.58 0.67
C ALA A 185 -7.51 -6.27 1.62
N VAL A 186 -8.12 -5.08 1.51
CA VAL A 186 -9.30 -4.69 2.29
C VAL A 186 -10.48 -5.61 1.98
N ALA A 187 -10.75 -5.88 0.70
CA ALA A 187 -11.83 -6.78 0.32
C ALA A 187 -11.62 -8.20 0.86
N ALA A 188 -10.40 -8.73 0.79
CA ALA A 188 -10.06 -10.03 1.37
C ALA A 188 -10.21 -10.04 2.90
N PHE A 189 -9.78 -8.96 3.58
CA PHE A 189 -9.90 -8.81 5.02
C PHE A 189 -11.36 -8.74 5.50
N VAL A 190 -12.25 -8.11 4.73
CA VAL A 190 -13.69 -8.06 5.06
C VAL A 190 -14.38 -9.39 4.76
N MET A 191 -14.04 -10.03 3.64
CA MET A 191 -14.68 -11.28 3.20
C MET A 191 -14.54 -12.41 4.23
N VAL A 192 -13.41 -12.49 4.91
CA VAL A 192 -13.06 -13.61 5.79
C VAL A 192 -13.87 -13.66 7.09
N PRO A 193 -13.89 -12.60 7.94
CA PRO A 193 -14.70 -12.61 9.15
C PRO A 193 -16.17 -12.85 8.83
N SER A 194 -16.71 -12.21 7.79
CA SER A 194 -18.11 -12.38 7.37
C SER A 194 -18.41 -13.78 6.85
N GLY A 195 -17.44 -14.46 6.23
CA GLY A 195 -17.61 -15.85 5.82
C GLY A 195 -17.62 -16.82 6.99
N MET A 196 -16.80 -16.56 8.01
CA MET A 196 -16.75 -17.39 9.20
C MET A 196 -18.04 -17.29 10.02
N SER A 197 -18.49 -16.07 10.31
CA SER A 197 -19.74 -15.80 11.03
C SER A 197 -20.96 -16.35 10.28
N GLY A 198 -20.96 -16.28 8.95
CA GLY A 198 -22.06 -16.81 8.14
C GLY A 198 -22.15 -18.34 8.09
N LEU A 199 -21.04 -19.07 8.31
CA LEU A 199 -20.96 -20.53 8.23
C LEU A 199 -21.09 -21.21 9.61
N SER A 200 -20.71 -20.54 10.70
CA SER A 200 -20.87 -21.06 12.05
C SER A 200 -22.32 -20.88 12.52
N SER A 201 -23.09 -21.96 12.60
CA SER A 201 -24.47 -21.95 13.12
C SER A 201 -24.55 -21.91 14.66
N GLY A 202 -23.43 -21.70 15.36
CA GLY A 202 -23.33 -21.78 16.82
C GLY A 202 -22.58 -20.59 17.42
N ASP A 203 -22.86 -20.30 18.69
CA ASP A 203 -22.40 -19.12 19.45
C ASP A 203 -20.87 -19.05 19.69
N GLU A 204 -20.11 -20.09 19.36
CA GLU A 204 -18.65 -20.10 19.58
C GLU A 204 -17.89 -19.58 18.35
N PHE A 205 -17.92 -18.27 18.15
CA PHE A 205 -16.96 -17.61 17.27
C PHE A 205 -15.55 -17.71 17.88
N SER A 206 -14.77 -18.69 17.42
CA SER A 206 -13.39 -18.85 17.87
C SER A 206 -12.51 -17.73 17.30
N ALA A 207 -12.23 -16.72 18.13
CA ALA A 207 -11.25 -15.67 17.81
C ALA A 207 -9.89 -16.25 17.40
N VAL A 208 -9.52 -17.41 17.95
CA VAL A 208 -8.30 -18.14 17.57
C VAL A 208 -8.34 -18.55 16.09
N LEU A 209 -9.43 -19.18 15.65
CA LEU A 209 -9.59 -19.57 14.24
C LEU A 209 -9.62 -18.35 13.33
N PHE A 210 -10.30 -17.28 13.75
CA PHE A 210 -10.38 -16.04 12.97
C PHE A 210 -8.99 -15.39 12.81
N GLY A 211 -8.25 -15.26 13.90
CA GLY A 211 -6.88 -14.78 13.89
C GLY A 211 -5.97 -15.64 13.01
N ALA A 212 -6.10 -16.96 13.10
CA ALA A 212 -5.34 -17.90 12.28
C ALA A 212 -5.60 -17.75 10.78
N ILE A 213 -6.86 -17.54 10.35
CA ILE A 213 -7.19 -17.34 8.94
C ILE A 213 -6.66 -16.00 8.43
N VAL A 214 -6.82 -14.91 9.20
CA VAL A 214 -6.26 -13.59 8.84
C VAL A 214 -4.73 -13.65 8.76
N LEU A 215 -4.09 -14.33 9.71
CA LEU A 215 -2.65 -14.60 9.70
C LEU A 215 -2.24 -15.37 8.44
N ALA A 216 -2.97 -16.44 8.11
CA ALA A 216 -2.71 -17.25 6.91
C ALA A 216 -2.82 -16.41 5.64
N ILE A 217 -3.78 -15.49 5.55
CA ILE A 217 -3.89 -14.56 4.42
C ILE A 217 -2.68 -13.64 4.34
N GLY A 218 -2.23 -13.08 5.46
CA GLY A 218 -1.00 -12.29 5.51
C GLY A 218 0.22 -13.07 5.01
N VAL A 219 0.37 -14.33 5.44
CA VAL A 219 1.44 -15.23 4.99
C VAL A 219 1.32 -15.52 3.49
N LEU A 220 0.14 -15.91 3.00
CA LEU A 220 -0.10 -16.16 1.57
C LEU A 220 0.18 -14.90 0.73
N TRP A 221 -0.13 -13.71 1.25
CA TRP A 221 0.17 -12.44 0.61
C TRP A 221 1.69 -12.19 0.50
N LEU A 222 2.44 -12.51 1.54
CA LEU A 222 3.91 -12.44 1.54
C LEU A 222 4.53 -13.47 0.59
N LEU A 223 4.00 -14.69 0.54
CA LEU A 223 4.43 -15.71 -0.41
C LEU A 223 4.16 -15.28 -1.86
N ALA A 224 2.97 -14.75 -2.14
CA ALA A 224 2.64 -14.19 -3.44
C ALA A 224 3.57 -13.01 -3.82
N THR A 225 3.99 -12.22 -2.83
CA THR A 225 4.96 -11.13 -3.01
C THR A 225 6.36 -11.66 -3.31
N GLY A 226 6.79 -12.74 -2.63
CA GLY A 226 8.06 -13.42 -2.92
C GLY A 226 8.07 -14.13 -4.26
N GLY A 227 6.91 -14.66 -4.70
CA GLY A 227 6.73 -15.31 -6.00
C GLY A 227 6.57 -14.36 -7.19
N GLY A 228 6.59 -13.04 -6.97
CA GLY A 228 6.48 -12.05 -8.04
C GLY A 228 5.07 -11.86 -8.62
N LEU A 229 4.02 -12.33 -7.93
CA LEU A 229 2.63 -12.09 -8.35
C LEU A 229 2.26 -10.60 -8.24
N TRP A 230 2.88 -9.89 -7.29
CA TRP A 230 2.68 -8.46 -7.08
C TRP A 230 3.82 -7.66 -7.72
N GLN A 231 3.47 -6.69 -8.58
CA GLN A 231 4.45 -5.79 -9.18
C GLN A 231 5.07 -4.85 -8.14
N GLU A 232 4.27 -4.40 -7.17
CA GLU A 232 4.71 -3.48 -6.10
C GLU A 232 5.13 -4.27 -4.86
N VAL A 233 6.34 -4.85 -4.92
CA VAL A 233 6.87 -5.78 -3.89
C VAL A 233 6.90 -5.14 -2.49
N LEU A 234 7.28 -3.86 -2.39
CA LEU A 234 7.34 -3.17 -1.09
C LEU A 234 5.96 -3.08 -0.45
N SER A 235 4.96 -2.67 -1.22
CA SER A 235 3.57 -2.58 -0.78
C SER A 235 3.02 -3.95 -0.39
N GLY A 236 3.33 -4.99 -1.17
CA GLY A 236 2.97 -6.37 -0.83
C GLY A 236 3.55 -6.86 0.49
N ARG A 237 4.81 -6.51 0.79
CA ARG A 237 5.43 -6.82 2.08
C ARG A 237 4.74 -6.10 3.23
N VAL A 238 4.47 -4.79 3.09
CA VAL A 238 3.78 -4.01 4.13
C VAL A 238 2.38 -4.58 4.40
N ILE A 239 1.58 -4.79 3.35
CA ILE A 239 0.22 -5.31 3.48
C ILE A 239 0.22 -6.70 4.12
N GLY A 240 1.07 -7.62 3.62
CA GLY A 240 1.12 -8.98 4.14
C GLY A 240 1.58 -9.05 5.60
N LEU A 241 2.58 -8.24 5.99
CA LEU A 241 3.03 -8.15 7.38
C LEU A 241 1.98 -7.53 8.30
N THR A 242 1.28 -6.49 7.85
CA THR A 242 0.18 -5.89 8.61
C THR A 242 -0.94 -6.90 8.84
N LEU A 243 -1.37 -7.62 7.80
CA LEU A 243 -2.39 -8.67 7.93
C LEU A 243 -1.92 -9.80 8.87
N ALA A 244 -0.65 -10.21 8.77
CA ALA A 244 -0.08 -11.21 9.65
C ALA A 244 -0.10 -10.75 11.13
N LEU A 245 0.32 -9.52 11.41
CA LEU A 245 0.30 -8.95 12.76
C LEU A 245 -1.12 -8.80 13.32
N VAL A 246 -2.08 -8.31 12.51
CA VAL A 246 -3.49 -8.21 12.90
C VAL A 246 -4.05 -9.61 13.19
N GLY A 247 -3.79 -10.59 12.31
CA GLY A 247 -4.18 -11.98 12.51
C GLY A 247 -3.65 -12.57 13.81
N ALA A 248 -2.38 -12.31 14.11
CA ALA A 248 -1.72 -12.78 15.33
C ALA A 248 -2.26 -12.13 16.62
N GLN A 249 -2.80 -10.91 16.54
CA GLN A 249 -3.33 -10.17 17.70
C GLN A 249 -4.79 -10.48 18.01
N ILE A 250 -5.58 -10.95 17.04
CA ILE A 250 -7.00 -11.27 17.26
C ILE A 250 -7.24 -12.25 18.44
N PRO A 251 -6.44 -13.32 18.66
CA PRO A 251 -6.67 -14.23 19.78
C PRO A 251 -6.53 -13.60 21.18
N ILE A 252 -5.92 -12.41 21.30
CA ILE A 252 -5.72 -11.71 22.58
C ILE A 252 -7.05 -11.35 23.24
N VAL A 253 -8.09 -11.04 22.45
CA VAL A 253 -9.41 -10.67 23.01
C VAL A 253 -10.23 -11.89 23.46
N SER A 254 -9.63 -13.08 23.51
CA SER A 254 -10.30 -14.34 23.84
C SER A 254 -9.73 -14.96 25.12
N GLU A 255 -10.39 -16.01 25.62
CA GLU A 255 -9.89 -16.80 26.75
C GLU A 255 -8.49 -17.41 26.51
N HIS A 256 -8.02 -17.42 25.26
CA HIS A 256 -6.73 -17.96 24.84
C HIS A 256 -5.73 -16.85 24.52
N GLU A 257 -5.69 -15.79 25.33
CA GLU A 257 -4.85 -14.60 25.13
C GLU A 257 -3.36 -14.94 24.90
N TRP A 258 -2.86 -15.97 25.60
CA TRP A 258 -1.49 -16.47 25.47
C TRP A 258 -1.14 -16.92 24.03
N VAL A 259 -2.13 -17.41 23.27
CA VAL A 259 -1.94 -17.78 21.86
C VAL A 259 -1.65 -16.54 21.03
N GLY A 260 -2.33 -15.43 21.32
CA GLY A 260 -2.11 -14.17 20.65
C GLY A 260 -0.70 -13.60 20.91
N TYR A 261 -0.25 -13.63 22.17
CA TYR A 261 1.12 -13.24 22.51
C TYR A 261 2.18 -14.09 21.81
N LEU A 262 1.98 -15.42 21.80
CA LEU A 262 2.89 -16.34 21.14
C LEU A 262 2.93 -16.10 19.62
N LEU A 263 1.76 -15.95 18.98
CA LEU A 263 1.69 -15.70 17.54
C LEU A 263 2.28 -14.35 17.16
N THR A 264 2.00 -13.27 17.89
CA THR A 264 2.56 -11.94 17.59
C THR A 264 4.07 -11.92 17.78
N GLY A 265 4.56 -12.55 18.86
CA GLY A 265 5.99 -12.72 19.08
C GLY A 265 6.64 -13.52 17.96
N LEU A 266 6.02 -14.64 17.54
CA LEU A 266 6.50 -15.47 16.44
C LEU A 266 6.55 -14.69 15.11
N VAL A 267 5.49 -13.94 14.77
CA VAL A 267 5.48 -13.06 13.58
C VAL A 267 6.61 -12.04 13.67
N GLY A 268 6.84 -11.46 14.84
CA GLY A 268 7.95 -10.52 15.08
C GLY A 268 9.33 -11.15 14.82
N VAL A 269 9.58 -12.35 15.36
CA VAL A 269 10.83 -13.10 15.16
C VAL A 269 11.02 -13.49 13.69
N VAL A 270 9.97 -14.02 13.05
CA VAL A 270 10.00 -14.39 11.62
C VAL A 270 10.23 -13.16 10.75
N ALA A 271 9.63 -12.02 11.09
CA ALA A 271 9.86 -10.77 10.37
C ALA A 271 11.32 -10.31 10.51
N PHE A 272 11.93 -10.36 11.70
CA PHE A 272 13.38 -10.10 11.82
C PHE A 272 14.22 -11.06 10.98
N GLY A 273 13.93 -12.36 10.99
CA GLY A 273 14.58 -13.33 10.11
C GLY A 273 14.43 -12.96 8.63
N GLY A 274 13.23 -12.55 8.21
CA GLY A 274 12.95 -12.05 6.87
C GLY A 274 13.75 -10.79 6.53
N TYR A 275 13.99 -9.90 7.49
CA TYR A 275 14.86 -8.73 7.33
C TYR A 275 16.32 -9.15 7.08
N LEU A 276 16.83 -10.18 7.75
CA LEU A 276 18.19 -10.67 7.53
C LEU A 276 18.42 -11.15 6.10
N VAL A 277 17.42 -11.85 5.53
CA VAL A 277 17.49 -12.42 4.18
C VAL A 277 17.27 -11.35 3.11
N THR A 278 16.23 -10.52 3.27
CA THR A 278 15.77 -9.61 2.20
C THR A 278 16.26 -8.17 2.34
N ARG A 279 16.77 -7.80 3.53
CA ARG A 279 17.20 -6.45 3.91
C ARG A 279 16.19 -5.34 3.65
N SER A 280 14.89 -5.65 3.57
CA SER A 280 13.87 -4.63 3.36
C SER A 280 13.24 -4.15 4.67
N TRP A 281 13.12 -2.84 4.82
CA TRP A 281 12.63 -2.18 6.04
C TRP A 281 11.26 -2.66 6.55
N PRO A 282 10.27 -3.11 5.75
CA PRO A 282 8.97 -3.53 6.28
C PRO A 282 9.09 -4.68 7.29
N TYR A 283 9.98 -5.64 7.02
CA TYR A 283 10.26 -6.76 7.92
C TYR A 283 10.89 -6.31 9.25
N LEU A 284 11.78 -5.31 9.20
CA LEU A 284 12.36 -4.72 10.40
C LEU A 284 11.29 -4.04 11.25
N THR A 285 10.45 -3.20 10.62
CA THR A 285 9.36 -2.50 11.30
C THR A 285 8.35 -3.47 11.91
N ALA A 286 7.93 -4.49 11.17
CA ALA A 286 7.02 -5.51 11.69
C ALA A 286 7.64 -6.33 12.82
N GLY A 287 8.94 -6.65 12.73
CA GLY A 287 9.70 -7.32 13.79
C GLY A 287 9.71 -6.51 15.08
N VAL A 288 10.04 -5.22 14.98
CA VAL A 288 10.03 -4.29 16.12
C VAL A 288 8.62 -4.21 16.71
N ILE A 289 7.60 -3.90 15.90
CA ILE A 289 6.21 -3.78 16.37
C ILE A 289 5.77 -5.06 17.07
N GLY A 290 5.93 -6.23 16.44
CA GLY A 290 5.51 -7.51 16.98
C GLY A 290 6.12 -7.81 18.34
N LEU A 291 7.44 -7.63 18.51
CA LEU A 291 8.10 -7.85 19.81
C LEU A 291 7.73 -6.78 20.85
N THR A 292 7.60 -5.51 20.45
CA THR A 292 7.23 -4.42 21.35
C THR A 292 5.79 -4.47 21.84
N VAL A 293 4.92 -5.17 21.11
CA VAL A 293 3.53 -5.39 21.49
C VAL A 293 3.42 -6.67 22.33
N ALA A 294 3.92 -7.80 21.80
CA ALA A 294 3.77 -9.11 22.45
C ALA A 294 4.45 -9.21 23.83
N VAL A 295 5.65 -8.62 24.00
CA VAL A 295 6.40 -8.79 25.27
C VAL A 295 5.78 -7.99 26.42
N PRO A 296 5.49 -6.68 26.28
CA PRO A 296 4.87 -5.92 27.38
C PRO A 296 3.46 -6.41 27.71
N GLU A 297 2.65 -6.77 26.71
CA GLU A 297 1.29 -7.30 26.96
C GLU A 297 1.35 -8.62 27.74
N ALA A 298 2.18 -9.57 27.30
CA ALA A 298 2.35 -10.84 28.02
C ALA A 298 2.85 -10.64 29.46
N VAL A 299 3.81 -9.74 29.68
CA VAL A 299 4.33 -9.47 31.03
C VAL A 299 3.29 -8.77 31.90
N ASN A 300 2.52 -7.84 31.34
CA ASN A 300 1.44 -7.16 32.05
C ASN A 300 0.43 -8.19 32.59
N ASP A 301 -0.02 -9.09 31.72
CA ASP A 301 -1.08 -10.03 32.05
C ASP A 301 -0.59 -11.14 32.99
N PHE A 302 0.61 -11.70 32.76
CA PHE A 302 1.19 -12.67 33.69
C PHE A 302 1.51 -12.09 35.07
N SER A 303 1.68 -10.77 35.18
CA SER A 303 1.86 -10.11 36.46
C SER A 303 0.55 -9.79 37.18
N GLY A 304 -0.61 -10.08 36.58
CA GLY A 304 -1.90 -9.65 37.11
C GLY A 304 -2.00 -8.12 37.26
N GLY A 305 -1.28 -7.38 36.41
CA GLY A 305 -1.13 -5.93 36.51
C GLY A 305 -0.30 -5.43 37.69
N SER A 306 0.46 -6.30 38.38
CA SER A 306 1.26 -5.89 39.56
C SER A 306 2.46 -5.01 39.21
N PHE A 307 2.92 -5.03 37.95
CA PHE A 307 3.87 -4.05 37.46
C PHE A 307 3.15 -2.72 37.23
N GLY A 308 3.33 -1.77 38.16
CA GLY A 308 2.92 -0.39 37.92
C GLY A 308 3.53 0.18 36.63
N ALA A 309 2.98 1.27 36.11
CA ALA A 309 3.36 1.88 34.82
C ALA A 309 4.89 2.03 34.61
N ALA A 310 5.66 2.26 35.68
CA ALA A 310 7.12 2.34 35.64
C ALA A 310 7.81 1.03 35.22
N GLY A 311 7.28 -0.12 35.63
CA GLY A 311 7.82 -1.44 35.25
C GLY A 311 7.61 -1.75 33.77
N LEU A 312 6.42 -1.45 33.24
CA LEU A 312 6.11 -1.59 31.82
C LEU A 312 6.98 -0.66 30.95
N LEU A 313 7.17 0.58 31.38
CA LEU A 313 8.06 1.54 30.71
C LEU A 313 9.52 1.05 30.69
N LEU A 314 10.02 0.51 31.80
CA LEU A 314 11.37 -0.05 31.87
C LEU A 314 11.52 -1.26 30.93
N LEU A 315 10.57 -2.19 30.97
CA LEU A 315 10.61 -3.39 30.14
C LEU A 315 10.53 -3.06 28.65
N THR A 316 9.67 -2.11 28.28
CA THR A 316 9.56 -1.58 26.92
C THR A 316 10.89 -0.93 26.48
N GLY A 317 11.50 -0.12 27.35
CA GLY A 317 12.79 0.50 27.10
C GLY A 317 13.92 -0.51 26.89
N VAL A 318 14.00 -1.56 27.72
CA VAL A 318 14.97 -2.66 27.57
C VAL A 318 14.73 -3.41 26.25
N THR A 319 13.48 -3.69 25.91
CA THR A 319 13.13 -4.38 24.66
C THR A 319 13.53 -3.55 23.44
N LEU A 320 13.28 -2.24 23.46
CA LEU A 320 13.71 -1.30 22.43
C LEU A 320 15.24 -1.20 22.33
N LEU A 321 15.95 -1.18 23.47
CA LEU A 321 17.42 -1.18 23.49
C LEU A 321 18.00 -2.46 22.89
N VAL A 322 17.44 -3.63 23.23
CA VAL A 322 17.85 -4.92 22.65
C VAL A 322 17.57 -4.95 21.15
N ALA A 323 16.40 -4.49 20.72
CA ALA A 323 16.06 -4.38 19.30
C ALA A 323 17.00 -3.44 18.54
N ALA A 324 17.35 -2.29 19.13
CA ALA A 324 18.30 -1.33 18.55
C ALA A 324 19.72 -1.90 18.46
N LEU A 325 20.18 -2.60 19.51
CA LEU A 325 21.49 -3.27 19.52
C LEU A 325 21.58 -4.37 18.46
N LEU A 326 20.53 -5.18 18.33
CA LEU A 326 20.43 -6.18 17.27
C LEU A 326 20.49 -5.53 15.88
N GLY A 327 19.71 -4.46 15.66
CA GLY A 327 19.75 -3.70 14.41
C GLY A 327 21.12 -3.11 14.07
N LEU A 328 21.87 -2.64 15.07
CA LEU A 328 23.21 -2.09 14.89
C LEU A 328 24.26 -3.15 14.57
N ARG A 329 24.25 -4.30 15.27
CA ARG A 329 25.17 -5.42 14.98
C ARG A 329 25.03 -5.92 13.55
N LEU A 330 23.77 -6.05 13.09
CA LEU A 330 23.47 -6.47 11.72
C LEU A 330 23.97 -5.48 10.67
N ARG A 331 24.02 -4.19 10.99
CA ARG A 331 24.53 -3.15 10.08
C ARG A 331 26.05 -3.17 9.95
N GLN A 332 26.77 -3.63 10.97
CA GLN A 332 28.24 -3.67 10.99
C GLN A 332 28.79 -4.82 10.14
N GLU A 333 28.14 -6.00 10.16
CA GLU A 333 28.55 -7.16 9.35
C GLU A 333 28.49 -6.86 7.84
N VAL A 334 27.53 -6.06 7.39
CA VAL A 334 27.39 -5.66 5.98
C VAL A 334 28.55 -4.77 5.52
N LYS A 335 29.07 -3.91 6.40
CA LYS A 335 30.19 -3.01 6.07
C LYS A 335 31.53 -3.72 5.92
N HIS A 336 31.68 -4.94 6.45
CA HIS A 336 32.92 -5.72 6.33
C HIS A 336 32.97 -6.61 5.07
N GLN A 337 31.89 -6.71 4.31
CA GLN A 337 31.81 -7.57 3.12
C GLN A 337 31.87 -6.80 1.78
N GLN A 338 31.99 -5.47 1.79
CA GLN A 338 32.26 -4.70 0.57
C GLN A 338 33.77 -4.45 0.44
N PRO A 339 34.49 -5.15 -0.48
CA PRO A 339 35.86 -4.77 -0.80
C PRO A 339 35.88 -3.39 -1.47
N ALA A 340 36.91 -2.61 -1.15
CA ALA A 340 37.16 -1.27 -1.68
C ALA A 340 37.37 -1.26 -3.19
#